data_AF-A0A5Q0NVH8-F1
#
_entry.id   AF-A0A5Q0NVH8-F1
#
_cell.length_a   1.000
_cell.length_b   1.000
_cell.length_c   1.000
_cell.angle_alpha   90.00
_cell.angle_beta   90.00
_cell.angle_gamma   90.00
#
_symmetry.space_group_name_H-M   'P 1'
#
loop_
_entity.id
_entity.type
_entity.pdbx_description
1 polymer ?
#
loop_
_entity_poly.entity_id
_entity_poly.type
_entity_poly.pdbx_seq_one_letter_code
_entity_poly.pdbx_strand_id
1 'polypeptide(L)'
;MTSTSETGPRGPLPYDELALVTSRLGLLEGAEDVVDALADLAQAQARLLPDGPATDVRGSYVGGHPYLPAGTSWPTDEAGAPLAFVAQVNFADLAAALAASDSVPSTRGLQELPDSGLLQWFVPAVECFGLSFEHRDRAYARFYSADELTREAAQPVSAAVPDTGSGEWSSPLLHRDRATAVRFVVESSLPAVTDLHEGYRPERLGVLGDEDRLERIGEAAGDAFTDVYGGDTVPGQDDPEEEPPAIGGGDKVGGWPCIVQGDPRCAEAQDPAAAAPGADTLILQLDSDEGVFTEWGDSGIAWLFGDPASLRRGETSSLWWSWACY
;
A
#
# COMPACT_ATOMS: atom_id res chain seq x y z
N MET A 1 11.04 -35.76 19.96
CA MET A 1 11.91 -34.63 19.60
C MET A 1 11.06 -33.72 18.74
N THR A 2 10.39 -32.78 19.38
CA THR A 2 9.61 -31.71 18.74
C THR A 2 10.60 -30.70 18.18
N SER A 3 10.72 -30.67 16.86
CA SER A 3 11.46 -29.65 16.13
C SER A 3 10.58 -28.41 16.07
N THR A 4 10.82 -27.46 16.95
CA THR A 4 10.36 -26.08 16.80
C THR A 4 11.21 -25.44 15.70
N SER A 5 10.68 -25.36 14.49
CA SER A 5 11.17 -24.43 13.48
C SER A 5 10.81 -23.03 13.94
N GLU A 6 11.72 -22.38 14.66
CA GLU A 6 11.67 -20.93 14.84
C GLU A 6 12.00 -20.28 13.50
N THR A 7 10.99 -20.13 12.64
CA THR A 7 11.02 -19.11 11.59
C THR A 7 10.89 -17.77 12.31
N GLY A 8 12.03 -17.10 12.50
CA GLY A 8 12.03 -15.71 12.96
C GLY A 8 11.21 -14.84 11.99
N PRO A 9 10.73 -13.66 12.43
CA PRO A 9 10.00 -12.75 11.56
C PRO A 9 10.82 -12.47 10.30
N ARG A 10 10.19 -12.61 9.12
CA ARG A 10 10.74 -12.20 7.82
C ARG A 10 11.33 -10.80 7.98
N GLY A 11 12.66 -10.70 7.93
CA GLY A 11 13.33 -9.40 8.03
C GLY A 11 12.92 -8.55 6.81
N PRO A 12 12.68 -7.24 6.97
CA PRO A 12 12.27 -6.42 5.85
C PRO A 12 13.45 -6.29 4.90
N LEU A 13 13.37 -6.95 3.76
CA LEU A 13 14.36 -6.83 2.69
C LEU A 13 14.25 -5.41 2.10
N PRO A 14 15.24 -4.51 2.27
CA PRO A 14 15.20 -3.18 1.69
C PRO A 14 15.78 -3.27 0.28
N TYR A 15 14.94 -3.19 -0.73
CA TYR A 15 15.40 -3.12 -2.12
C TYR A 15 14.69 -1.98 -2.82
N ASP A 16 15.44 -0.90 -3.05
CA ASP A 16 15.04 0.15 -3.99
C ASP A 16 14.84 -0.52 -5.36
N GLU A 17 13.59 -0.59 -5.81
CA GLU A 17 13.20 -1.38 -6.99
C GLU A 17 13.94 -0.90 -8.24
N LEU A 18 14.12 0.41 -8.36
CA LEU A 18 14.87 1.02 -9.46
C LEU A 18 16.35 0.60 -9.42
N ALA A 19 17.03 0.75 -8.29
CA ALA A 19 18.43 0.35 -8.15
C ALA A 19 18.62 -1.15 -8.44
N LEU A 20 17.68 -1.96 -7.98
CA LEU A 20 17.70 -3.40 -8.20
C LEU A 20 17.58 -3.75 -9.69
N VAL A 21 16.51 -3.30 -10.34
CA VAL A 21 16.23 -3.62 -11.74
C VAL A 21 17.31 -3.03 -12.65
N THR A 22 17.73 -1.79 -12.43
CA THR A 22 18.77 -1.14 -13.26
C THR A 22 20.13 -1.80 -13.11
N SER A 23 20.49 -2.33 -11.93
CA SER A 23 21.74 -3.07 -11.75
C SER A 23 21.83 -4.33 -12.61
N ARG A 24 20.69 -4.98 -12.86
CA ARG A 24 20.58 -6.16 -13.71
C ARG A 24 20.49 -5.81 -15.18
N LEU A 25 19.63 -4.85 -15.54
CA LEU A 25 19.50 -4.37 -16.91
C LEU A 25 20.80 -3.78 -17.45
N GLY A 26 21.60 -3.11 -16.61
CA GLY A 26 22.92 -2.60 -17.00
C GLY A 26 23.93 -3.70 -17.39
N LEU A 27 23.61 -4.98 -17.19
CA LEU A 27 24.39 -6.13 -17.67
C LEU A 27 23.94 -6.60 -19.07
N LEU A 28 22.80 -6.13 -19.56
CA LEU A 28 22.25 -6.48 -20.87
C LEU A 28 22.67 -5.45 -21.93
N GLU A 29 23.16 -5.94 -23.07
CA GLU A 29 23.57 -5.08 -24.19
C GLU A 29 22.33 -4.43 -24.83
N GLY A 30 22.31 -3.09 -24.89
CA GLY A 30 21.22 -2.33 -25.53
C GLY A 30 20.03 -2.02 -24.62
N ALA A 31 20.16 -2.15 -23.31
CA ALA A 31 19.10 -1.85 -22.33
C ALA A 31 19.16 -0.41 -21.77
N GLU A 32 20.02 0.46 -22.28
CA GLU A 32 20.20 1.82 -21.76
C GLU A 32 18.92 2.66 -21.87
N ASP A 33 18.18 2.52 -22.97
CA ASP A 33 16.93 3.26 -23.19
C ASP A 33 15.78 2.76 -22.30
N VAL A 34 15.84 1.50 -21.84
CA VAL A 34 14.91 0.90 -20.87
C VAL A 34 15.22 1.40 -19.47
N VAL A 35 16.49 1.46 -19.09
CA VAL A 35 16.93 1.99 -17.79
C VAL A 35 16.52 3.46 -17.62
N ASP A 36 16.75 4.29 -18.65
CA ASP A 36 16.33 5.69 -18.63
C ASP A 36 14.81 5.83 -18.51
N ALA A 37 14.05 5.00 -19.23
CA ALA A 37 12.59 5.01 -19.15
C ALA A 37 12.07 4.59 -17.76
N LEU A 38 12.64 3.55 -17.15
CA LEU A 38 12.27 3.13 -15.79
C LEU A 38 12.60 4.21 -14.77
N ALA A 39 13.73 4.90 -14.91
CA ALA A 39 14.10 6.01 -14.04
C ALA A 39 13.11 7.20 -14.15
N ASP A 40 12.63 7.52 -15.36
CA ASP A 40 11.62 8.56 -15.59
C ASP A 40 10.24 8.19 -15.00
N LEU A 41 9.93 6.89 -14.95
CA LEU A 41 8.68 6.36 -14.41
C LEU A 41 8.72 6.10 -12.90
N ALA A 42 9.91 6.02 -12.32
CA ALA A 42 10.08 5.73 -10.90
C ALA A 42 9.39 6.80 -10.03
N GLN A 43 8.69 6.33 -9.00
CA GLN A 43 8.07 7.16 -7.97
C GLN A 43 8.63 6.78 -6.60
N ALA A 44 8.62 7.71 -5.65
CA ALA A 44 8.87 7.33 -4.27
C ALA A 44 7.68 6.53 -3.72
N GLN A 45 7.99 5.48 -2.97
CA GLN A 45 7.09 4.80 -2.05
C GLN A 45 7.66 4.80 -0.64
N ALA A 46 6.80 4.65 0.36
CA ALA A 46 7.21 4.44 1.74
C ALA A 46 6.70 3.09 2.20
N ARG A 47 7.58 2.09 2.32
CA ARG A 47 7.23 0.77 2.89
C ARG A 47 6.86 0.90 4.35
N LEU A 48 5.80 0.21 4.76
CA LEU A 48 5.38 0.08 6.15
C LEU A 48 6.03 -1.15 6.73
N LEU A 49 6.92 -0.97 7.70
CA LEU A 49 7.59 -2.08 8.37
C LEU A 49 7.16 -2.12 9.84
N PRO A 50 6.85 -3.30 10.41
CA PRO A 50 6.50 -3.41 11.83
C PRO A 50 7.61 -2.84 12.72
N ASP A 51 7.21 -2.04 13.71
CA ASP A 51 8.09 -1.42 14.70
C ASP A 51 7.63 -1.70 16.14
N GLY A 52 7.04 -2.89 16.34
CA GLY A 52 6.55 -3.34 17.64
C GLY A 52 5.15 -2.81 17.99
N PRO A 53 4.74 -2.89 19.27
CA PRO A 53 3.42 -2.41 19.69
C PRO A 53 3.35 -0.87 19.66
N ALA A 54 2.25 -0.33 19.13
CA ALA A 54 2.02 1.09 19.15
C ALA A 54 1.84 1.62 20.58
N THR A 55 2.54 2.72 20.91
CA THR A 55 2.47 3.37 22.22
C THR A 55 1.86 4.76 22.14
N ASP A 56 1.93 5.43 20.99
CA ASP A 56 1.25 6.70 20.74
C ASP A 56 0.00 6.46 19.88
N VAL A 57 -1.15 6.83 20.42
CA VAL A 57 -2.43 6.76 19.71
C VAL A 57 -2.47 7.64 18.45
N ARG A 58 -1.56 8.62 18.32
CA ARG A 58 -1.44 9.49 17.14
C ARG A 58 -0.36 9.03 16.15
N GLY A 59 0.37 7.97 16.44
CA GLY A 59 1.39 7.44 15.54
C GLY A 59 0.77 6.71 14.34
N SER A 60 1.62 6.30 13.41
CA SER A 60 1.23 5.41 12.32
C SER A 60 1.21 3.95 12.80
N TYR A 61 0.10 3.24 12.57
CA TYR A 61 -0.05 1.83 12.96
C TYR A 61 -1.19 1.14 12.22
N VAL A 62 -1.12 -0.20 12.22
CA VAL A 62 -2.14 -1.10 11.66
C VAL A 62 -2.78 -1.88 12.81
N GLY A 63 -4.11 -2.04 12.75
CA GLY A 63 -4.91 -2.73 13.78
C GLY A 63 -5.06 -1.98 15.11
N GLY A 64 -5.84 -2.55 16.03
CA GLY A 64 -6.06 -2.01 17.38
C GLY A 64 -7.00 -0.81 17.45
N HIS A 65 -6.88 -0.01 18.52
CA HIS A 65 -7.79 1.12 18.74
C HIS A 65 -7.26 2.40 18.06
N PRO A 66 -8.02 3.02 17.14
CA PRO A 66 -7.61 4.25 16.46
C PRO A 66 -7.63 5.48 17.38
N TYR A 67 -6.95 6.54 16.96
CA TYR A 67 -7.21 7.87 17.53
C TYR A 67 -8.65 8.30 17.28
N LEU A 68 -9.37 8.62 18.35
CA LEU A 68 -10.66 9.30 18.29
C LEU A 68 -10.61 10.46 19.28
N PRO A 69 -10.86 11.71 18.86
CA PRO A 69 -10.97 12.83 19.80
C PRO A 69 -12.07 12.58 20.83
N ALA A 70 -11.91 13.06 22.07
CA ALA A 70 -12.91 12.96 23.12
C ALA A 70 -14.29 13.45 22.63
N GLY A 71 -15.33 12.65 22.88
CA GLY A 71 -16.69 12.90 22.39
C GLY A 71 -16.99 12.40 20.98
N THR A 72 -16.02 11.80 20.28
CA THR A 72 -16.23 11.16 18.97
C THR A 72 -16.72 9.73 19.15
N SER A 73 -17.82 9.37 18.50
CA SER A 73 -18.31 8.00 18.43
C SER A 73 -17.49 7.14 17.46
N TRP A 74 -17.48 5.83 17.73
CA TRP A 74 -16.90 4.85 16.81
C TRP A 74 -17.56 4.96 15.42
N PRO A 75 -16.79 4.88 14.32
CA PRO A 75 -17.35 4.88 12.97
C PRO A 75 -18.31 3.71 12.72
N THR A 76 -19.45 3.97 12.09
CA THR A 76 -20.42 2.94 11.70
C THR A 76 -20.71 3.01 10.21
N ASP A 77 -21.18 1.90 9.63
CA ASP A 77 -21.76 1.85 8.29
C ASP A 77 -23.16 2.51 8.25
N GLU A 78 -23.80 2.45 7.08
CA GLU A 78 -25.16 2.98 6.86
C GLU A 78 -26.25 2.30 7.70
N ALA A 79 -26.02 1.05 8.11
CA ALA A 79 -26.92 0.29 8.98
C ALA A 79 -26.67 0.55 10.49
N GLY A 80 -25.63 1.32 10.82
CA GLY A 80 -25.22 1.61 12.19
C GLY A 80 -24.35 0.52 12.81
N ALA A 81 -23.87 -0.46 12.04
CA ALA A 81 -22.93 -1.47 12.51
C ALA A 81 -21.52 -0.88 12.61
N PRO A 82 -20.74 -1.22 13.65
CA PRO A 82 -19.38 -0.71 13.82
C PRO A 82 -18.47 -1.16 12.68
N LEU A 83 -17.71 -0.23 12.11
CA LEU A 83 -16.69 -0.54 11.10
C LEU A 83 -15.44 -1.14 11.76
N ALA A 84 -14.75 -2.03 11.05
CA ALA A 84 -13.43 -2.50 11.45
C ALA A 84 -12.38 -1.43 11.10
N PHE A 85 -11.58 -1.03 12.08
CA PHE A 85 -10.41 -0.19 11.86
C PHE A 85 -9.32 -1.02 11.18
N VAL A 86 -8.73 -0.51 10.09
CA VAL A 86 -7.65 -1.19 9.37
C VAL A 86 -6.31 -0.57 9.76
N ALA A 87 -6.10 0.70 9.41
CA ALA A 87 -4.83 1.39 9.62
C ALA A 87 -5.02 2.89 9.81
N GLN A 88 -4.02 3.51 10.42
CA GLN A 88 -3.86 4.96 10.41
C GLN A 88 -2.43 5.35 10.03
N VAL A 89 -2.32 6.41 9.22
CA VAL A 89 -1.06 6.97 8.73
C VAL A 89 -0.99 8.42 9.18
N ASN A 90 -0.01 8.72 10.03
CA ASN A 90 0.32 10.09 10.40
C ASN A 90 1.32 10.65 9.39
N PHE A 91 0.90 11.65 8.63
CA PHE A 91 1.73 12.24 7.58
C PHE A 91 2.98 12.95 8.11
N ALA A 92 3.02 13.30 9.40
CA ALA A 92 4.25 13.81 10.01
C ALA A 92 5.33 12.72 10.13
N ASP A 93 4.94 11.47 10.41
CA ASP A 93 5.86 10.32 10.46
C ASP A 93 6.42 10.05 9.04
N LEU A 94 5.54 10.10 8.03
CA LEU A 94 5.93 9.94 6.63
C LEU A 94 6.87 11.05 6.16
N ALA A 95 6.54 12.32 6.48
CA ALA A 95 7.37 13.46 6.12
C ALA A 95 8.75 13.39 6.79
N ALA A 96 8.83 12.92 8.03
CA ALA A 96 10.10 12.69 8.73
C ALA A 96 10.95 11.61 8.04
N ALA A 97 10.33 10.50 7.62
CA ALA A 97 11.02 9.45 6.88
C ALA A 97 11.52 9.93 5.52
N LEU A 98 10.71 10.71 4.79
CA LEU A 98 11.10 11.32 3.53
C LEU A 98 12.27 12.29 3.70
N ALA A 99 12.26 13.13 4.73
CA ALA A 99 13.35 14.05 5.04
C ALA A 99 14.66 13.34 5.44
N ALA A 100 14.58 12.11 5.94
CA ALA A 100 15.73 11.27 6.29
C ALA A 100 16.27 10.44 5.11
N SER A 101 15.58 10.46 3.95
CA SER A 101 15.88 9.63 2.80
C SER A 101 16.74 10.37 1.76
N ASP A 102 18.06 10.36 1.95
CA ASP A 102 19.02 11.03 1.05
C ASP A 102 19.25 10.28 -0.29
N SER A 103 18.78 9.04 -0.42
CA SER A 103 19.18 8.11 -1.49
C SER A 103 18.13 7.84 -2.57
N VAL A 104 16.93 8.40 -2.45
CA VAL A 104 15.85 8.11 -3.41
C VAL A 104 15.90 9.14 -4.56
N PRO A 105 16.08 8.70 -5.83
CA PRO A 105 16.30 9.59 -6.98
C PRO A 105 15.14 10.57 -7.25
N SER A 106 13.92 10.21 -6.85
CA SER A 106 12.71 10.97 -7.07
C SER A 106 11.83 10.95 -5.83
N THR A 107 11.42 12.10 -5.33
CA THR A 107 10.40 12.22 -4.26
C THR A 107 8.98 12.35 -4.80
N ARG A 108 8.81 12.19 -6.13
CA ARG A 108 7.51 12.23 -6.82
C ARG A 108 6.56 11.18 -6.24
N GLY A 109 5.26 11.49 -6.23
CA GLY A 109 4.26 10.65 -5.55
C GLY A 109 4.16 11.02 -4.08
N LEU A 110 5.15 10.67 -3.24
CA LEU A 110 5.10 10.97 -1.80
C LEU A 110 5.04 12.46 -1.47
N GLN A 111 5.76 13.31 -2.20
CA GLN A 111 5.69 14.77 -2.01
C GLN A 111 4.29 15.34 -2.33
N GLU A 112 3.46 14.57 -3.03
CA GLU A 112 2.09 14.93 -3.40
C GLU A 112 1.07 14.69 -2.27
N LEU A 113 1.45 13.91 -1.26
CA LEU A 113 0.65 13.65 -0.08
C LEU A 113 0.71 14.83 0.92
N PRO A 114 -0.15 14.85 1.95
CA PRO A 114 -0.04 15.80 3.06
C PRO A 114 1.30 15.69 3.78
N ASP A 115 1.75 16.81 4.35
CA ASP A 115 2.95 16.90 5.21
C ASP A 115 2.62 16.64 6.69
N SER A 116 1.33 16.63 7.04
CA SER A 116 0.81 16.55 8.39
C SER A 116 -0.66 16.12 8.39
N GLY A 117 -1.15 15.74 9.58
CA GLY A 117 -2.48 15.18 9.76
C GLY A 117 -2.48 13.66 9.78
N LEU A 118 -3.62 13.09 10.14
CA LEU A 118 -3.81 11.66 10.34
C LEU A 118 -4.93 11.14 9.44
N LEU A 119 -4.58 10.28 8.49
CA LEU A 119 -5.54 9.50 7.73
C LEU A 119 -5.84 8.21 8.47
N GLN A 120 -7.12 7.86 8.56
CA GLN A 120 -7.58 6.57 9.06
C GLN A 120 -8.41 5.88 8.00
N TRP A 121 -8.25 4.56 7.90
CA TRP A 121 -9.02 3.71 6.99
C TRP A 121 -9.74 2.62 7.76
N PHE A 122 -11.00 2.43 7.39
CA PHE A 122 -11.92 1.44 7.95
C PHE A 122 -12.58 0.64 6.82
N VAL A 123 -13.03 -0.57 7.16
CA VAL A 123 -13.81 -1.42 6.25
C VAL A 123 -15.06 -1.95 6.97
N PRO A 124 -16.16 -2.20 6.26
CA PRO A 124 -17.29 -2.93 6.81
C PRO A 124 -16.89 -4.33 7.27
N ALA A 125 -17.38 -4.74 8.44
CA ALA A 125 -17.12 -6.06 8.99
C ALA A 125 -18.16 -7.09 8.54
N VAL A 126 -18.30 -7.22 7.23
CA VAL A 126 -19.23 -8.14 6.56
C VAL A 126 -18.47 -8.96 5.53
N GLU A 127 -19.17 -9.87 4.84
CA GLU A 127 -18.59 -10.68 3.76
C GLU A 127 -17.78 -9.83 2.77
N CYS A 128 -16.65 -10.39 2.30
CA CYS A 128 -15.69 -9.73 1.42
C CYS A 128 -15.17 -8.38 1.96
N PHE A 129 -15.18 -8.19 3.28
CA PHE A 129 -14.78 -6.95 3.96
C PHE A 129 -15.57 -5.72 3.48
N GLY A 130 -16.79 -5.94 2.98
CA GLY A 130 -17.65 -4.89 2.45
C GLY A 130 -17.37 -4.46 1.01
N LEU A 131 -16.57 -5.23 0.25
CA LEU A 131 -16.35 -4.98 -1.18
C LEU A 131 -17.62 -5.27 -1.99
N SER A 132 -18.00 -4.33 -2.85
CA SER A 132 -19.03 -4.42 -3.88
C SER A 132 -18.41 -4.81 -5.21
N PHE A 133 -18.99 -5.83 -5.85
CA PHE A 133 -18.61 -6.25 -7.20
C PHE A 133 -19.34 -5.48 -8.30
N GLU A 134 -20.30 -4.61 -7.94
CA GLU A 134 -21.13 -3.89 -8.92
C GLU A 134 -20.67 -2.44 -9.13
N HIS A 135 -19.99 -1.84 -8.15
CA HIS A 135 -19.58 -0.44 -8.14
C HIS A 135 -18.28 -0.24 -7.35
N ARG A 136 -17.49 0.78 -7.68
CA ARG A 136 -16.42 1.25 -6.78
C ARG A 136 -16.94 1.62 -5.40
N ASP A 137 -16.36 1.02 -4.37
CA ASP A 137 -16.68 1.38 -2.99
C ASP A 137 -15.93 2.63 -2.56
N ARG A 138 -16.70 3.59 -2.04
CA ARG A 138 -16.15 4.72 -1.31
C ARG A 138 -15.40 4.19 -0.09
N ALA A 139 -14.20 4.70 0.15
CA ALA A 139 -13.46 4.32 1.33
C ALA A 139 -14.12 4.92 2.57
N TYR A 140 -14.30 4.10 3.61
CA TYR A 140 -14.61 4.62 4.93
C TYR A 140 -13.33 5.18 5.55
N ALA A 141 -13.07 6.44 5.26
CA ALA A 141 -11.84 7.11 5.68
C ALA A 141 -12.13 8.42 6.43
N ARG A 142 -11.31 8.69 7.44
CA ARG A 142 -11.32 9.94 8.21
C ARG A 142 -9.97 10.63 8.09
N PHE A 143 -9.99 11.95 8.07
CA PHE A 143 -8.80 12.76 8.17
C PHE A 143 -8.92 13.70 9.36
N TYR A 144 -7.89 13.76 10.19
CA TYR A 144 -7.76 14.75 11.25
C TYR A 144 -6.60 15.68 10.91
N SER A 145 -6.85 16.99 10.90
CA SER A 145 -5.76 17.95 10.68
C SER A 145 -4.78 17.98 11.87
N ALA A 146 -3.59 18.53 11.67
CA ALA A 146 -2.60 18.69 12.74
C ALA A 146 -3.18 19.42 13.97
N ASP A 147 -4.04 20.41 13.77
CA ASP A 147 -4.73 21.12 14.86
C ASP A 147 -5.70 20.20 15.61
N GLU A 148 -6.41 19.32 14.90
CA GLU A 148 -7.35 18.38 15.51
C GLU A 148 -6.67 17.26 16.29
N LEU A 149 -5.44 16.92 15.92
CA LEU A 149 -4.60 15.98 16.67
C LEU A 149 -4.17 16.54 18.04
N THR A 150 -4.28 17.84 18.29
CA THR A 150 -4.02 18.42 19.62
C THR A 150 -5.11 18.10 20.64
N ARG A 151 -6.29 17.65 20.20
CA ARG A 151 -7.40 17.31 21.09
C ARG A 151 -7.06 16.07 21.91
N GLU A 152 -7.68 15.98 23.08
CA GLU A 152 -7.55 14.82 23.96
C GLU A 152 -8.13 13.57 23.26
N ALA A 153 -7.38 12.47 23.30
CA ALA A 153 -7.86 11.19 22.78
C ALA A 153 -8.92 10.63 23.73
N ALA A 154 -10.02 10.10 23.19
CA ALA A 154 -11.09 9.49 23.95
C ALA A 154 -10.62 8.25 24.72
N GLN A 155 -9.67 7.52 24.16
CA GLN A 155 -9.13 6.28 24.69
C GLN A 155 -7.63 6.14 24.31
N PRO A 156 -6.83 5.40 25.08
CA PRO A 156 -5.47 5.04 24.69
C PRO A 156 -5.45 4.01 23.55
N VAL A 157 -4.30 3.86 22.90
CA VAL A 157 -4.08 2.87 21.83
C VAL A 157 -4.34 1.42 22.23
N SER A 158 -4.20 1.10 23.53
CA SER A 158 -4.44 -0.23 24.09
C SER A 158 -5.90 -0.50 24.48
N ALA A 159 -6.83 0.40 24.16
CA ALA A 159 -8.24 0.20 24.47
C ALA A 159 -8.87 -0.89 23.60
N ALA A 160 -9.99 -1.44 24.06
CA ALA A 160 -10.71 -2.48 23.32
C ALA A 160 -11.40 -1.89 22.08
N VAL A 161 -11.34 -2.63 20.97
CA VAL A 161 -12.11 -2.34 19.76
C VAL A 161 -13.50 -2.98 19.85
N PRO A 162 -14.53 -2.46 19.15
CA PRO A 162 -15.82 -3.12 19.07
C PRO A 162 -15.72 -4.54 18.51
N ASP A 163 -16.56 -5.43 19.03
CA ASP A 163 -16.78 -6.73 18.42
C ASP A 163 -17.54 -6.54 17.10
N THR A 164 -16.91 -6.94 16.00
CA THR A 164 -17.49 -6.86 14.66
C THR A 164 -17.72 -8.25 14.07
N GLY A 165 -17.88 -9.26 14.92
CA GLY A 165 -18.06 -10.66 14.53
C GLY A 165 -16.74 -11.43 14.47
N SER A 166 -16.82 -12.76 14.43
CA SER A 166 -15.66 -13.68 14.42
C SER A 166 -15.59 -14.55 13.17
N GLY A 167 -16.28 -14.17 12.09
CA GLY A 167 -16.22 -14.91 10.83
C GLY A 167 -14.87 -14.70 10.15
N GLU A 168 -14.37 -15.70 9.45
CA GLU A 168 -13.11 -15.65 8.68
C GLU A 168 -13.05 -14.46 7.70
N TRP A 169 -14.22 -14.06 7.18
CA TRP A 169 -14.38 -12.93 6.25
C TRP A 169 -14.84 -11.63 6.92
N SER A 170 -14.83 -11.55 8.26
CA SER A 170 -15.34 -10.37 8.99
C SER A 170 -14.30 -9.27 9.21
N SER A 171 -13.02 -9.55 8.98
CA SER A 171 -11.94 -8.56 9.03
C SER A 171 -10.72 -9.08 8.28
N PRO A 172 -10.02 -8.22 7.52
CA PRO A 172 -8.76 -8.59 6.90
C PRO A 172 -7.61 -8.59 7.92
N LEU A 173 -7.81 -8.11 9.15
CA LEU A 173 -6.73 -8.03 10.14
C LEU A 173 -6.49 -9.36 10.84
N LEU A 174 -5.24 -9.83 10.80
CA LEU A 174 -4.78 -10.99 11.57
C LEU A 174 -4.83 -10.74 13.09
N HIS A 175 -4.62 -9.50 13.50
CA HIS A 175 -4.59 -9.07 14.91
C HIS A 175 -5.42 -7.80 15.15
N ARG A 176 -6.74 -7.96 15.24
CA ARG A 176 -7.68 -6.84 15.35
C ARG A 176 -7.52 -5.97 16.60
N ASP A 177 -7.19 -6.57 17.73
CA ASP A 177 -7.09 -5.93 19.04
C ASP A 177 -5.68 -5.41 19.36
N ARG A 178 -4.72 -5.64 18.46
CA ARG A 178 -3.33 -5.22 18.61
C ARG A 178 -3.00 -4.12 17.62
N ALA A 179 -2.65 -2.95 18.14
CA ALA A 179 -2.04 -1.90 17.33
C ALA A 179 -0.55 -2.20 17.16
N THR A 180 -0.13 -2.44 15.92
CA THR A 180 1.28 -2.63 15.55
C THR A 180 1.78 -1.34 14.93
N ALA A 181 2.74 -0.68 15.59
CA ALA A 181 3.40 0.51 15.07
C ALA A 181 4.10 0.17 13.76
N VAL A 182 4.15 1.15 12.86
CA VAL A 182 4.91 1.05 11.62
C VAL A 182 5.97 2.12 11.56
N ARG A 183 7.15 1.74 11.04
CA ARG A 183 8.17 2.68 10.59
C ARG A 183 8.20 2.71 9.07
N PHE A 184 8.46 3.88 8.51
CA PHE A 184 8.55 4.06 7.07
C PHE A 184 9.99 3.89 6.57
N VAL A 185 10.15 3.17 5.46
CA VAL A 185 11.38 3.17 4.67
C VAL A 185 11.04 3.70 3.30
N VAL A 186 11.67 4.80 2.91
CA VAL A 186 11.44 5.42 1.61
C VAL A 186 12.39 4.83 0.59
N GLU A 187 11.83 4.46 -0.56
CA GLU A 187 12.53 3.80 -1.66
C GLU A 187 11.84 4.11 -2.98
N SER A 188 12.48 3.77 -4.09
CA SER A 188 11.89 3.88 -5.43
C SER A 188 10.94 2.71 -5.69
N SER A 189 9.82 3.03 -6.33
CA SER A 189 8.81 2.13 -6.86
C SER A 189 8.80 2.21 -8.38
N LEU A 190 8.70 1.06 -9.03
CA LEU A 190 8.50 0.93 -10.47
C LEU A 190 7.05 0.53 -10.78
N PRO A 191 6.52 0.91 -11.95
CA PRO A 191 5.21 0.44 -12.40
C PRO A 191 5.23 -1.09 -12.54
N ALA A 192 4.12 -1.74 -12.20
CA ALA A 192 3.97 -3.16 -12.48
C ALA A 192 3.90 -3.37 -14.00
N VAL A 193 4.28 -4.56 -14.49
CA VAL A 193 4.18 -4.89 -15.93
C VAL A 193 2.74 -4.73 -16.44
N THR A 194 1.74 -5.00 -15.60
CA THR A 194 0.31 -4.78 -15.90
C THR A 194 -0.07 -3.31 -16.05
N ASP A 195 0.61 -2.37 -15.36
CA ASP A 195 0.44 -0.93 -15.62
C ASP A 195 0.91 -0.56 -17.04
N LEU A 196 1.79 -1.36 -17.63
CA LEU A 196 2.40 -1.12 -18.94
C LEU A 196 1.71 -1.88 -20.08
N HIS A 197 1.06 -3.02 -19.79
CA HIS A 197 0.63 -3.97 -20.84
C HIS A 197 -0.85 -3.90 -21.23
N GLU A 198 -1.81 -3.60 -20.33
CA GLU A 198 -3.22 -3.59 -20.74
C GLU A 198 -4.08 -2.53 -20.00
N GLY A 199 -4.59 -1.55 -20.75
CA GLY A 199 -5.76 -0.76 -20.36
C GLY A 199 -5.54 0.50 -19.50
N TYR A 200 -4.45 0.61 -18.74
CA TYR A 200 -4.20 1.79 -17.89
C TYR A 200 -3.33 2.85 -18.58
N ARG A 201 -4.00 3.76 -19.31
CA ARG A 201 -3.54 5.08 -19.82
C ARG A 201 -2.01 5.25 -20.03
N PRO A 202 -1.44 4.70 -21.12
CA PRO A 202 -0.05 5.01 -21.54
C PRO A 202 0.18 6.51 -21.74
N GLU A 203 -0.87 7.32 -21.96
CA GLU A 203 -0.76 8.78 -22.09
C GLU A 203 -0.35 9.49 -20.80
N ARG A 204 -0.54 8.88 -19.62
CA ARG A 204 -0.13 9.44 -18.32
C ARG A 204 1.33 9.18 -17.96
N LEU A 205 1.91 8.14 -18.53
CA LEU A 205 3.33 7.81 -18.37
C LEU A 205 4.22 8.77 -19.18
N GLY A 206 3.65 9.60 -20.07
CA GLY A 206 4.41 10.50 -20.94
C GLY A 206 5.23 9.77 -22.02
N VAL A 207 5.22 8.43 -22.01
CA VAL A 207 5.84 7.54 -22.99
C VAL A 207 4.88 7.36 -24.16
N LEU A 208 4.63 8.45 -24.89
CA LEU A 208 3.77 8.41 -26.07
C LEU A 208 4.50 7.73 -27.24
N GLY A 209 3.89 6.67 -27.79
CA GLY A 209 4.02 6.31 -29.21
C GLY A 209 4.84 5.08 -29.58
N ASP A 210 5.25 4.25 -28.62
CA ASP A 210 5.98 3.00 -28.89
C ASP A 210 5.52 1.90 -27.92
N GLU A 211 4.35 1.31 -28.20
CA GLU A 211 3.77 0.20 -27.42
C GLU A 211 4.74 -0.99 -27.34
N ASP A 212 5.45 -1.27 -28.44
CA ASP A 212 6.50 -2.29 -28.48
C ASP A 212 7.65 -1.97 -27.50
N ARG A 213 7.96 -0.68 -27.26
CA ARG A 213 8.96 -0.28 -26.25
C ARG A 213 8.45 -0.47 -24.83
N LEU A 214 7.18 -0.17 -24.56
CA LEU A 214 6.57 -0.39 -23.24
C LEU A 214 6.49 -1.87 -22.88
N GLU A 215 6.14 -2.71 -23.85
CA GLU A 215 6.15 -4.17 -23.70
C GLU A 215 7.57 -4.66 -23.39
N ARG A 216 8.59 -4.23 -24.16
CA ARG A 216 9.99 -4.56 -23.87
C ARG A 216 10.45 -4.07 -22.50
N ILE A 217 10.02 -2.89 -22.06
CA ILE A 217 10.34 -2.35 -20.72
C ILE A 217 9.70 -3.24 -19.65
N GLY A 218 8.44 -3.61 -19.81
CA GLY A 218 7.71 -4.48 -18.87
C GLY A 218 8.33 -5.87 -18.78
N GLU A 219 8.58 -6.52 -19.92
CA GLU A 219 9.24 -7.82 -19.99
C GLU A 219 10.64 -7.78 -19.36
N ALA A 220 11.47 -6.81 -19.74
CA ALA A 220 12.83 -6.71 -19.21
C ALA A 220 12.86 -6.41 -17.71
N ALA A 221 11.94 -5.58 -17.20
CA ALA A 221 11.82 -5.31 -15.76
C ALA A 221 11.32 -6.55 -15.00
N GLY A 222 10.32 -7.26 -15.52
CA GLY A 222 9.79 -8.50 -14.95
C GLY A 222 10.83 -9.61 -14.91
N ASP A 223 11.58 -9.82 -16.00
CA ASP A 223 12.67 -10.79 -16.09
C ASP A 223 13.82 -10.43 -15.14
N ALA A 224 14.27 -9.17 -15.14
CA ALA A 224 15.35 -8.72 -14.26
C ALA A 224 15.01 -8.91 -12.77
N PHE A 225 13.74 -8.70 -12.42
CA PHE A 225 13.27 -8.88 -11.05
C PHE A 225 13.09 -10.35 -10.69
N THR A 226 12.53 -11.16 -11.59
CA THR A 226 12.48 -12.63 -11.43
C THR A 226 13.90 -13.22 -11.32
N ASP A 227 14.87 -12.71 -12.05
CA ASP A 227 16.27 -13.15 -11.94
C ASP A 227 16.92 -12.76 -10.59
N VAL A 228 16.51 -11.63 -9.99
CA VAL A 228 17.01 -11.24 -8.67
C VAL A 228 16.47 -12.16 -7.58
N TYR A 229 15.19 -12.48 -7.65
CA TYR A 229 14.48 -13.10 -6.52
C TYR A 229 14.09 -14.57 -6.75
N GLY A 230 13.86 -14.98 -8.00
CA GLY A 230 13.44 -16.33 -8.40
C GLY A 230 14.56 -17.19 -9.00
N GLY A 231 15.78 -16.66 -9.14
CA GLY A 231 16.94 -17.45 -9.57
C GLY A 231 17.65 -18.11 -8.38
N ASP A 232 18.19 -19.32 -8.59
CA ASP A 232 18.96 -20.21 -7.69
C ASP A 232 20.18 -19.59 -6.92
N THR A 233 20.23 -18.27 -6.68
CA THR A 233 21.45 -17.57 -6.21
C THR A 233 21.20 -16.47 -5.17
N VAL A 234 20.30 -16.68 -4.21
CA VAL A 234 20.49 -16.07 -2.88
C VAL A 234 21.22 -17.10 -2.00
N PRO A 235 22.53 -16.93 -1.70
CA PRO A 235 23.25 -17.90 -0.88
C PRO A 235 22.65 -17.94 0.53
N GLY A 236 21.85 -18.97 0.82
CA GLY A 236 21.19 -19.18 2.11
C GLY A 236 19.66 -19.25 2.09
N GLN A 237 19.00 -19.07 0.93
CA GLN A 237 17.57 -19.33 0.76
C GLN A 237 17.37 -20.46 -0.26
N ASP A 238 17.61 -21.70 0.19
CA ASP A 238 17.37 -22.92 -0.58
C ASP A 238 15.92 -23.43 -0.36
N ASP A 239 14.91 -22.55 -0.36
CA ASP A 239 13.51 -22.97 -0.31
C ASP A 239 12.83 -22.79 -1.68
N PRO A 240 12.67 -23.88 -2.47
CA PRO A 240 12.05 -23.83 -3.79
C PRO A 240 10.53 -23.57 -3.75
N GLU A 241 9.92 -23.41 -2.55
CA GLU A 241 8.52 -23.03 -2.38
C GLU A 241 8.30 -21.52 -2.17
N GLU A 242 9.36 -20.71 -1.99
CA GLU A 242 9.21 -19.25 -1.84
C GLU A 242 9.12 -18.57 -3.23
N GLU A 243 7.91 -18.19 -3.63
CA GLU A 243 7.74 -17.31 -4.79
C GLU A 243 8.44 -15.96 -4.52
N PRO A 244 9.16 -15.39 -5.52
CA PRO A 244 9.76 -14.08 -5.37
C PRO A 244 8.69 -13.03 -5.04
N PRO A 245 8.92 -12.11 -4.09
CA PRO A 245 7.94 -11.07 -3.76
C PRO A 245 7.67 -10.24 -5.01
N ALA A 246 6.43 -9.97 -5.41
CA ALA A 246 6.13 -9.25 -6.66
C ALA A 246 6.71 -7.81 -6.70
N ILE A 247 7.06 -7.29 -7.89
CA ILE A 247 7.37 -5.86 -8.08
C ILE A 247 6.20 -5.04 -7.55
N GLY A 248 6.50 -4.05 -6.72
CA GLY A 248 5.48 -3.21 -6.11
C GLY A 248 4.69 -3.90 -4.99
N GLY A 249 5.00 -5.14 -4.60
CA GLY A 249 4.36 -5.84 -3.49
C GLY A 249 4.71 -5.26 -2.12
N GLY A 250 4.04 -5.77 -1.09
CA GLY A 250 4.19 -5.38 0.31
C GLY A 250 3.37 -4.15 0.73
N ASP A 251 3.38 -3.89 2.03
CA ASP A 251 2.66 -2.77 2.64
C ASP A 251 3.36 -1.44 2.39
N LYS A 252 2.63 -0.45 1.87
CA LYS A 252 3.24 0.83 1.47
C LYS A 252 2.28 2.00 1.38
N VAL A 253 2.82 3.21 1.52
CA VAL A 253 2.17 4.47 1.15
C VAL A 253 2.77 4.98 -0.15
N GLY A 254 1.93 5.42 -1.08
CA GLY A 254 2.36 5.94 -2.38
C GLY A 254 3.04 4.90 -3.29
N GLY A 255 3.74 5.40 -4.30
CA GLY A 255 4.35 4.58 -5.35
C GLY A 255 3.35 4.01 -6.35
N TRP A 256 3.77 2.97 -7.06
CA TRP A 256 2.94 2.22 -8.00
C TRP A 256 2.24 1.06 -7.28
N PRO A 257 0.96 0.77 -7.55
CA PRO A 257 0.31 -0.40 -6.95
C PRO A 257 0.86 -1.71 -7.54
N CYS A 258 1.01 -2.74 -6.71
CA CYS A 258 1.09 -4.11 -7.22
C CYS A 258 -0.34 -4.60 -7.44
N ILE A 259 -0.69 -4.86 -8.70
CA ILE A 259 -2.03 -5.28 -9.09
C ILE A 259 -2.06 -6.80 -9.18
N VAL A 260 -3.07 -7.41 -8.55
CA VAL A 260 -3.38 -8.83 -8.70
C VAL A 260 -4.73 -8.98 -9.40
N GLN A 261 -4.87 -10.04 -10.21
CA GLN A 261 -5.98 -10.26 -11.14
C GLN A 261 -6.12 -9.14 -12.19
N GLY A 262 -7.11 -8.26 -12.06
CA GLY A 262 -7.40 -7.19 -13.02
C GLY A 262 -7.36 -5.84 -12.33
N ASP A 263 -6.84 -4.83 -13.04
CA ASP A 263 -6.70 -3.48 -12.46
C ASP A 263 -8.07 -2.85 -12.17
N PRO A 264 -8.42 -2.61 -10.89
CA PRO A 264 -9.70 -2.00 -10.53
C PRO A 264 -9.82 -0.55 -11.02
N ARG A 265 -8.71 0.08 -11.41
CA ARG A 265 -8.72 1.41 -12.04
C ARG A 265 -9.28 1.37 -13.46
N CYS A 266 -9.17 0.24 -14.17
CA CYS A 266 -9.63 0.06 -15.54
C CYS A 266 -11.11 -0.31 -15.67
N ALA A 267 -11.67 -1.01 -14.67
CA ALA A 267 -13.00 -1.61 -14.75
C ALA A 267 -14.17 -0.62 -14.92
N GLU A 268 -14.01 0.67 -14.56
CA GLU A 268 -15.12 1.63 -14.54
C GLU A 268 -14.76 3.01 -15.10
N ALA A 269 -14.21 3.06 -16.32
CA ALA A 269 -13.99 4.31 -17.08
C ALA A 269 -15.27 5.15 -17.36
N GLN A 270 -16.41 4.78 -16.78
CA GLN A 270 -17.73 5.39 -16.94
C GLN A 270 -18.22 6.11 -15.67
N ASP A 271 -17.52 5.98 -14.52
CA ASP A 271 -17.80 6.77 -13.31
C ASP A 271 -17.10 8.16 -13.40
N PRO A 272 -17.84 9.28 -13.34
CA PRO A 272 -17.25 10.62 -13.31
C PRO A 272 -16.27 10.86 -12.15
N ALA A 273 -16.44 10.20 -11.00
CA ALA A 273 -15.52 10.31 -9.87
C ALA A 273 -14.18 9.60 -10.16
N ALA A 274 -14.21 8.48 -10.87
CA ALA A 274 -13.03 7.77 -11.38
C ALA A 274 -12.27 8.55 -12.46
N ALA A 275 -12.94 9.48 -13.16
CA ALA A 275 -12.34 10.30 -14.21
C ALA A 275 -11.62 11.56 -13.69
N ALA A 276 -11.75 11.91 -12.41
CA ALA A 276 -11.09 13.08 -11.84
C ALA A 276 -9.56 12.89 -11.86
N PRO A 277 -8.77 13.90 -12.28
CA PRO A 277 -7.31 13.80 -12.27
C PRO A 277 -6.78 13.44 -10.88
N GLY A 278 -5.90 12.44 -10.81
CA GLY A 278 -5.29 11.97 -9.57
C GLY A 278 -6.15 11.05 -8.71
N ALA A 279 -7.42 10.82 -9.03
CA ALA A 279 -8.32 9.97 -8.24
C ALA A 279 -7.92 8.48 -8.20
N ASP A 280 -6.95 8.07 -8.99
CA ASP A 280 -6.38 6.71 -9.13
C ASP A 280 -4.95 6.61 -8.57
N THR A 281 -4.49 7.65 -7.86
CA THR A 281 -3.18 7.62 -7.18
C THR A 281 -3.27 6.70 -5.97
N LEU A 282 -2.29 5.81 -5.81
CA LEU A 282 -2.19 4.94 -4.64
C LEU A 282 -1.88 5.79 -3.39
N ILE A 283 -2.73 5.67 -2.37
CA ILE A 283 -2.54 6.31 -1.07
C ILE A 283 -1.94 5.31 -0.08
N LEU A 284 -2.51 4.11 0.00
CA LEU A 284 -2.06 3.03 0.88
C LEU A 284 -2.33 1.68 0.21
N GLN A 285 -1.37 0.78 0.27
CA GLN A 285 -1.50 -0.64 -0.09
C GLN A 285 -1.20 -1.47 1.15
N LEU A 286 -2.03 -2.46 1.41
CA LEU A 286 -1.77 -3.49 2.43
C LEU A 286 -1.79 -4.85 1.75
N ASP A 287 -0.70 -5.58 1.89
CA ASP A 287 -0.50 -6.90 1.30
C ASP A 287 -0.85 -7.99 2.32
N SER A 288 -1.19 -9.17 1.84
CA SER A 288 -1.22 -10.37 2.70
C SER A 288 0.22 -10.73 3.06
N ASP A 289 0.53 -10.76 4.36
CA ASP A 289 1.79 -11.32 4.84
C ASP A 289 1.52 -12.10 6.13
N GLU A 290 1.92 -13.37 6.10
CA GLU A 290 1.68 -14.32 7.18
C GLU A 290 2.17 -13.76 8.51
N GLY A 291 1.22 -13.44 9.39
CA GLY A 291 1.48 -13.03 10.77
C GLY A 291 1.91 -11.58 10.96
N VAL A 292 1.81 -10.72 9.94
CA VAL A 292 2.21 -9.31 10.07
C VAL A 292 1.02 -8.39 10.34
N PHE A 293 0.21 -8.10 9.32
CA PHE A 293 -0.88 -7.14 9.43
C PHE A 293 -2.21 -7.72 8.97
N THR A 294 -2.26 -8.14 7.71
CA THR A 294 -3.50 -8.45 7.01
C THR A 294 -3.46 -9.77 6.26
N GLU A 295 -4.65 -10.33 6.04
CA GLU A 295 -4.94 -11.44 5.14
C GLU A 295 -6.16 -11.09 4.29
N TRP A 296 -5.96 -10.95 2.98
CA TRP A 296 -6.99 -10.58 2.02
C TRP A 296 -7.38 -11.77 1.16
N GLY A 297 -8.32 -12.58 1.64
CA GLY A 297 -8.76 -13.78 0.92
C GLY A 297 -7.65 -14.82 0.81
N ASP A 298 -7.34 -15.27 -0.41
CA ASP A 298 -6.25 -16.22 -0.66
C ASP A 298 -4.95 -15.45 -0.98
N SER A 299 -4.32 -14.88 0.06
CA SER A 299 -3.06 -14.14 -0.05
C SER A 299 -3.11 -12.90 -0.95
N GLY A 300 -4.20 -12.13 -0.90
CA GLY A 300 -4.41 -10.97 -1.77
C GLY A 300 -3.83 -9.64 -1.30
N ILE A 301 -4.20 -8.58 -2.02
CA ILE A 301 -3.75 -7.21 -1.80
C ILE A 301 -4.96 -6.27 -1.79
N ALA A 302 -4.96 -5.32 -0.86
CA ALA A 302 -5.90 -4.22 -0.87
C ALA A 302 -5.23 -2.89 -1.14
N TRP A 303 -5.96 -2.02 -1.84
CA TRP A 303 -5.50 -0.69 -2.24
C TRP A 303 -6.52 0.37 -1.87
N LEU A 304 -6.03 1.45 -1.27
CA LEU A 304 -6.75 2.70 -1.08
C LEU A 304 -6.20 3.71 -2.09
N PHE A 305 -7.05 4.16 -3.00
CA PHE A 305 -6.72 5.15 -4.02
C PHE A 305 -7.42 6.48 -3.76
N GLY A 306 -6.92 7.56 -4.34
CA GLY A 306 -7.63 8.83 -4.41
C GLY A 306 -6.73 10.02 -4.72
N ASP A 307 -7.34 11.20 -4.82
CA ASP A 307 -6.64 12.45 -5.18
C ASP A 307 -5.80 13.01 -4.02
N PRO A 308 -4.46 13.06 -4.14
CA PRO A 308 -3.59 13.63 -3.11
C PRO A 308 -3.88 15.10 -2.82
N ALA A 309 -4.32 15.88 -3.81
CA ALA A 309 -4.64 17.30 -3.61
C ALA A 309 -5.87 17.49 -2.71
N SER A 310 -6.87 16.61 -2.83
CA SER A 310 -8.02 16.57 -1.92
C SER A 310 -7.60 16.15 -0.52
N LEU A 311 -6.73 15.15 -0.41
CA LEU A 311 -6.23 14.69 0.88
C LEU A 311 -5.42 15.79 1.61
N ARG A 312 -4.64 16.61 0.89
CA ARG A 312 -3.96 17.79 1.45
C ARG A 312 -4.88 18.84 2.02
N ARG A 313 -6.13 18.91 1.53
CA ARG A 313 -7.18 19.77 2.11
C ARG A 313 -7.91 19.09 3.27
N GLY A 314 -7.52 17.87 3.64
CA GLY A 314 -8.20 17.04 4.63
C GLY A 314 -9.51 16.42 4.13
N GLU A 315 -9.72 16.39 2.81
CA GLU A 315 -10.94 15.85 2.20
C GLU A 315 -10.73 14.38 1.82
N THR A 316 -11.58 13.48 2.33
CA THR A 316 -11.52 12.03 2.04
C THR A 316 -12.53 11.58 0.99
N SER A 317 -13.31 12.50 0.41
CA SER A 317 -14.41 12.16 -0.51
C SER A 317 -13.97 11.57 -1.84
N SER A 318 -12.71 11.79 -2.23
CA SER A 318 -12.08 11.18 -3.41
C SER A 318 -11.52 9.79 -3.15
N LEU A 319 -11.47 9.35 -1.88
CA LEU A 319 -10.90 8.07 -1.53
C LEU A 319 -11.86 6.93 -1.86
N TRP A 320 -11.34 5.93 -2.54
CA TRP A 320 -12.03 4.67 -2.84
C TRP A 320 -11.04 3.53 -2.66
N TRP A 321 -11.55 2.34 -2.45
CA TRP A 321 -10.70 1.19 -2.18
C TRP A 321 -11.19 -0.03 -2.94
N SER A 322 -10.29 -0.99 -3.10
CA SER A 322 -10.58 -2.31 -3.67
C SER A 322 -9.59 -3.32 -3.11
N TRP A 323 -9.87 -4.61 -3.29
CA TRP A 323 -8.94 -5.68 -3.00
C TRP A 323 -9.19 -6.84 -3.94
N ALA A 324 -8.16 -7.63 -4.20
CA ALA A 324 -8.25 -8.88 -4.95
C ALA A 324 -7.23 -9.87 -4.39
N CYS A 325 -7.43 -11.17 -4.65
CA CYS A 325 -6.52 -12.25 -4.23
C CYS A 325 -6.10 -13.12 -5.41
N TYR A 326 -5.18 -14.05 -5.20
CA TYR A 326 -4.70 -14.94 -6.26
C TYR A 326 -5.70 -16.06 -6.60
#